data_AF-A0AAW2Y3P2-F1
#
_entry.id   AF-A0AAW2Y3P2-F1
#
_cell.length_a   1.000
_cell.length_b   1.000
_cell.length_c   1.000
_cell.angle_alpha   90.00
_cell.angle_beta   90.00
_cell.angle_gamma   90.00
#
_symmetry.space_group_name_H-M   'P 1'
#
loop_
_entity.id
_entity.type
_entity.pdbx_description
1 polymer ?
#
loop_
_entity_poly.entity_id
_entity_poly.type
_entity_poly.pdbx_seq_one_letter_code
_entity_poly.pdbx_strand_id
1 'polypeptide(L)'
;MQCAQAVASYDSRTVNDLLMRIRQHSSPQGDGTERLAHYFANALDARLAGTGMASYTAYSSRRISAAEILKAYKTFITACPFKKMSNLLANKTIVKLATGATTLHIVDFGILYGFQWPCLIQALSERPGGPPKLRITGIDFPQPGFRPAER
;
A
#
# COMPACT_ATOMS: atom_id res chain seq x y z
N MET A 1 -1.17 -12.84 -20.70
CA MET A 1 -2.17 -13.78 -20.14
C MET A 1 -1.79 -15.24 -20.36
N GLN A 2 -1.34 -15.64 -21.56
CA GLN A 2 -0.91 -17.02 -21.86
C GLN A 2 0.08 -17.60 -20.83
N CYS A 3 1.06 -16.81 -20.38
CA CYS A 3 2.02 -17.26 -19.36
C CYS A 3 1.33 -17.65 -18.04
N ALA A 4 0.36 -16.87 -17.58
CA ALA A 4 -0.38 -17.17 -16.35
C ALA A 4 -1.24 -18.43 -16.49
N GLN A 5 -1.81 -18.68 -17.67
CA GLN A 5 -2.55 -19.91 -17.97
C GLN A 5 -1.61 -21.13 -17.94
N ALA A 6 -0.43 -21.02 -18.56
CA ALA A 6 0.57 -22.09 -18.55
C ALA A 6 1.10 -22.37 -17.12
N VAL A 7 1.24 -21.33 -16.28
CA VAL A 7 1.54 -21.50 -14.84
C VAL A 7 0.42 -22.26 -14.14
N ALA A 8 -0.84 -21.94 -14.41
CA ALA A 8 -1.99 -22.60 -13.81
C ALA A 8 -2.14 -24.07 -14.25
N SER A 9 -1.76 -24.40 -15.48
CA SER A 9 -1.78 -25.76 -16.02
C SER A 9 -0.49 -26.54 -15.77
N TYR A 10 0.46 -26.00 -15.00
CA TYR A 10 1.76 -26.61 -14.72
C TYR A 10 2.58 -26.99 -15.96
N ASP A 11 2.40 -26.26 -17.07
CA ASP A 11 3.15 -26.46 -18.32
C ASP A 11 4.49 -25.73 -18.26
N SER A 12 5.49 -26.37 -17.63
CA SER A 12 6.81 -25.77 -17.37
C SER A 12 7.56 -25.34 -18.64
N ARG A 13 7.40 -26.06 -19.75
CA ARG A 13 8.06 -25.72 -21.02
C ARG A 13 7.50 -24.43 -21.59
N THR A 14 6.17 -24.37 -21.75
CA THR A 14 5.50 -23.18 -22.27
C THR A 14 5.71 -21.97 -21.36
N VAL A 15 5.72 -22.18 -20.05
CA VAL A 15 5.99 -21.11 -19.07
C VAL A 15 7.39 -20.52 -19.26
N ASN A 16 8.43 -21.36 -19.37
CA ASN A 16 9.81 -20.89 -19.51
C ASN A 16 9.98 -20.08 -20.80
N ASP A 17 9.42 -20.55 -21.92
CA ASP A 17 9.48 -19.86 -23.20
C ASP A 17 8.76 -18.50 -23.16
N LEU A 18 7.57 -18.47 -22.56
CA LEU A 18 6.79 -17.24 -22.44
C LEU A 18 7.44 -16.24 -21.47
N LEU A 19 7.99 -16.68 -20.33
CA LEU A 19 8.71 -15.80 -19.41
C LEU A 19 9.96 -15.20 -20.08
N MET A 20 10.70 -16.00 -20.86
CA MET A 20 11.86 -15.52 -21.61
C MET A 20 11.46 -14.40 -22.58
N ARG A 21 10.40 -14.61 -23.37
CA ARG A 21 9.89 -13.61 -24.31
C ARG A 21 9.39 -12.35 -23.60
N ILE A 22 8.64 -12.50 -22.51
CA ILE A 22 8.18 -11.35 -21.72
C ILE A 22 9.38 -10.54 -21.23
N ARG A 23 10.41 -11.20 -20.69
CA ARG A 23 11.61 -10.53 -20.17
C ARG A 23 12.37 -9.75 -21.25
N GLN A 24 12.44 -10.28 -22.47
CA GLN A 24 13.08 -9.60 -23.62
C GLN A 24 12.40 -8.27 -24.00
N HIS A 25 11.11 -8.12 -23.72
CA HIS A 25 10.30 -6.95 -24.07
C HIS A 25 9.77 -6.19 -22.85
N SER A 26 10.37 -6.42 -21.67
CA SER A 26 9.95 -5.76 -20.44
C SER A 26 11.10 -4.99 -19.82
N SER A 27 10.80 -3.86 -19.22
CA SER A 27 11.78 -2.99 -18.59
C SER A 27 11.19 -2.34 -17.33
N PRO A 28 11.91 -2.32 -16.20
CA PRO A 28 11.44 -1.61 -15.01
C PRO A 28 11.53 -0.08 -15.15
N GLN A 29 12.24 0.44 -16.16
CA GLN A 29 12.34 1.86 -16.49
C GLN A 29 11.61 2.24 -17.80
N GLY A 30 10.98 1.27 -18.45
CA GLY A 30 10.23 1.47 -19.69
C GLY A 30 8.88 2.15 -19.49
N ASP A 31 8.02 2.02 -20.49
CA ASP A 31 6.66 2.53 -20.46
C ASP A 31 5.75 1.79 -19.45
N GLY A 32 4.47 2.19 -19.37
CA GLY A 32 3.53 1.56 -18.45
C GLY A 32 3.35 0.04 -18.67
N THR A 33 3.36 -0.40 -19.92
CA THR A 33 3.17 -1.80 -20.32
C THR A 33 4.42 -2.62 -20.05
N GLU A 34 5.60 -2.08 -20.38
CA GLU A 34 6.89 -2.73 -20.13
C GLU A 34 7.12 -2.95 -18.63
N ARG A 35 6.82 -1.95 -17.80
CA ARG A 35 6.92 -2.05 -16.34
C ARG A 35 5.94 -3.08 -15.79
N LEU A 36 4.70 -3.07 -16.28
CA LEU A 36 3.69 -4.06 -15.90
C LEU A 36 4.18 -5.48 -16.22
N ALA A 37 4.63 -5.70 -17.45
CA ALA A 37 5.17 -6.98 -17.89
C ALA A 37 6.35 -7.45 -17.03
N HIS A 38 7.28 -6.55 -16.70
CA HIS A 38 8.46 -6.84 -15.90
C HIS A 38 8.09 -7.36 -14.50
N TYR A 39 7.26 -6.61 -13.76
CA TYR A 39 6.90 -7.00 -12.40
C TYR A 39 6.02 -8.25 -12.35
N PHE A 40 5.11 -8.44 -13.33
CA PHE A 40 4.31 -9.66 -13.41
C PHE A 40 5.14 -10.89 -13.78
N ALA A 41 6.15 -10.76 -14.66
CA ALA A 41 7.06 -11.86 -14.97
C ALA A 41 7.82 -12.32 -13.72
N ASN A 42 8.32 -11.38 -12.92
CA ASN A 42 9.01 -11.69 -11.65
C ASN A 42 8.07 -12.36 -10.64
N ALA A 43 6.82 -11.91 -10.54
CA ALA A 43 5.83 -12.52 -9.66
C ALA A 43 5.44 -13.94 -10.07
N LEU A 44 5.29 -14.20 -11.38
CA LEU A 44 5.00 -15.53 -11.91
C LEU A 44 6.17 -16.49 -11.68
N ASP A 45 7.39 -16.04 -11.90
CA ASP A 45 8.63 -16.79 -11.63
C ASP A 45 8.74 -17.17 -10.14
N ALA A 46 8.53 -16.20 -9.24
CA ALA A 46 8.53 -16.45 -7.80
C ALA A 46 7.41 -17.40 -7.34
N ARG A 47 6.24 -17.35 -8.00
CA ARG A 47 5.14 -18.29 -7.75
C ARG A 47 5.51 -19.71 -8.16
N LEU A 48 6.12 -19.90 -9.33
CA LEU A 48 6.54 -21.20 -9.83
C LEU A 48 7.63 -21.84 -8.97
N ALA A 49 8.61 -21.03 -8.57
CA ALA A 49 9.69 -21.46 -7.70
C ALA A 49 9.24 -21.71 -6.24
N GLY A 50 8.01 -21.34 -5.88
CA GLY A 50 7.53 -21.39 -4.50
C GLY A 50 8.24 -20.41 -3.56
N THR A 51 8.95 -19.42 -4.11
CA THR A 51 9.80 -18.48 -3.35
C THR A 51 9.08 -17.17 -3.01
N GLY A 52 7.85 -16.97 -3.47
CA GLY A 52 7.10 -15.71 -3.29
C GLY A 52 7.09 -15.17 -1.86
N MET A 53 6.90 -16.04 -0.84
CA MET A 53 6.94 -15.62 0.56
C MET A 53 8.34 -15.19 0.99
N ALA A 54 9.36 -15.98 0.68
CA ALA A 54 10.75 -15.65 1.02
C ALA A 54 11.22 -14.35 0.34
N SER A 55 10.87 -14.17 -0.93
CA SER A 55 11.11 -12.93 -1.67
C SER A 55 10.40 -11.75 -1.01
N TYR A 56 9.11 -11.88 -0.69
CA TYR A 56 8.36 -10.83 0.01
C TYR A 56 8.99 -10.48 1.36
N THR A 57 9.34 -11.47 2.17
CA THR A 57 10.00 -11.25 3.47
C THR A 57 11.33 -10.52 3.28
N ALA A 58 12.17 -10.95 2.33
CA ALA A 58 13.43 -10.29 2.03
C ALA A 58 13.22 -8.82 1.60
N TYR A 59 12.25 -8.53 0.73
CA TYR A 59 11.92 -7.15 0.34
C TYR A 59 11.37 -6.33 1.51
N SER A 60 10.47 -6.90 2.32
CA SER A 60 9.86 -6.22 3.47
C SER A 60 10.87 -5.93 4.60
N SER A 61 11.93 -6.73 4.70
CA SER A 61 13.02 -6.49 5.65
C SER A 61 13.98 -5.37 5.25
N ARG A 62 13.91 -4.89 4.00
CA ARG A 62 14.71 -3.75 3.56
C ARG A 62 14.27 -2.52 4.34
N ARG A 63 15.23 -1.88 5.02
CA ARG A 63 14.98 -0.61 5.70
C ARG A 63 14.77 0.47 4.65
N ILE A 64 13.51 0.86 4.45
CA ILE A 64 13.15 2.06 3.69
C ILE A 64 13.05 3.19 4.71
N SER A 65 13.77 4.28 4.48
CA SER A 65 13.74 5.42 5.40
C SER A 65 12.36 6.10 5.40
N ALA A 66 11.99 6.73 6.52
CA ALA A 66 10.77 7.54 6.60
C ALA A 66 10.75 8.65 5.53
N ALA A 67 11.93 9.20 5.18
CA ALA A 67 12.07 10.20 4.13
C ALA A 67 11.73 9.64 2.74
N GLU A 68 12.17 8.43 2.42
CA GLU A 68 11.82 7.76 1.15
C GLU A 68 10.33 7.44 1.07
N ILE A 69 9.72 6.95 2.17
CA ILE A 69 8.28 6.68 2.23
C ILE A 69 7.49 7.98 2.05
N LEU A 70 7.89 9.06 2.73
CA LEU A 70 7.26 10.37 2.59
C LEU A 70 7.37 10.89 1.14
N LYS A 71 8.54 10.75 0.51
CA LYS A 71 8.74 11.13 -0.88
C LYS A 71 7.84 10.33 -1.82
N ALA A 72 7.79 9.00 -1.65
CA ALA A 72 6.93 8.12 -2.44
C ALA A 72 5.44 8.46 -2.25
N TYR A 73 4.99 8.69 -1.02
CA TYR A 73 3.62 9.10 -0.71
C TYR A 73 3.28 10.42 -1.39
N LYS A 74 4.13 11.44 -1.27
CA LYS A 74 3.95 12.75 -1.93
C LYS A 74 3.83 12.60 -3.44
N THR A 75 4.70 11.80 -4.06
CA THR A 75 4.64 11.52 -5.50
C THR A 75 3.32 10.85 -5.86
N PHE A 76 2.91 9.81 -5.13
CA PHE A 76 1.68 9.07 -5.40
C PHE A 76 0.43 9.94 -5.34
N ILE A 77 0.25 10.72 -4.27
CA ILE A 77 -0.92 11.60 -4.12
C ILE A 77 -0.91 12.79 -5.08
N THR A 78 0.24 13.11 -5.68
CA THR A 78 0.37 14.17 -6.71
C THR A 78 0.05 13.62 -8.09
N ALA A 79 0.51 12.41 -8.39
CA ALA A 79 0.26 11.74 -9.67
C ALA A 79 -1.17 11.21 -9.81
N CYS A 80 -1.82 10.80 -8.71
CA CYS A 80 -3.11 10.13 -8.74
C CYS A 80 -4.04 10.56 -7.60
N PRO A 81 -5.34 10.82 -7.87
CA PRO A 81 -6.26 11.32 -6.85
C PRO A 81 -6.83 10.24 -5.93
N PHE A 82 -6.65 8.94 -6.22
CA PHE A 82 -7.36 7.86 -5.53
C PHE A 82 -7.25 7.93 -4.00
N LYS A 83 -6.03 8.07 -3.47
CA LYS A 83 -5.84 8.13 -2.01
C LYS A 83 -6.37 9.42 -1.38
N LYS A 84 -6.21 10.58 -2.07
CA LYS A 84 -6.77 11.86 -1.61
C LYS A 84 -8.30 11.79 -1.55
N MET A 85 -8.94 11.26 -2.59
CA MET A 85 -10.41 11.11 -2.64
C MET A 85 -10.91 10.14 -1.58
N SER A 86 -10.24 8.99 -1.41
CA SER A 86 -10.55 8.04 -0.35
C SER A 86 -10.49 8.68 1.04
N ASN A 87 -9.41 9.40 1.35
CA ASN A 87 -9.24 10.08 2.63
C ASN A 87 -10.29 11.19 2.82
N LEU A 88 -10.58 11.97 1.79
CA LEU A 88 -11.59 13.05 1.84
C LEU A 88 -12.98 12.49 2.12
N LEU A 89 -13.38 11.44 1.39
CA LEU A 89 -14.68 10.81 1.55
C LEU A 89 -14.83 10.17 2.94
N ALA A 90 -13.80 9.44 3.39
CA ALA A 90 -13.77 8.85 4.73
C ALA A 90 -13.88 9.92 5.81
N ASN A 91 -13.07 10.98 5.74
CA ASN A 91 -13.08 12.07 6.73
C ASN A 91 -14.42 12.80 6.76
N LYS A 92 -15.01 13.13 5.60
CA LYS A 92 -16.35 13.73 5.54
C LYS A 92 -17.42 12.85 6.18
N THR A 93 -17.33 11.53 5.95
CA THR A 93 -18.26 10.56 6.53
C THR A 93 -18.09 10.47 8.05
N ILE A 94 -16.85 10.43 8.54
CA ILE A 94 -16.56 10.41 9.98
C ILE A 94 -17.08 11.68 10.65
N VAL A 95 -16.82 12.87 10.10
CA VAL A 95 -17.32 14.14 10.65
C VAL A 95 -18.84 14.13 10.71
N LYS A 96 -19.51 13.71 9.64
CA LYS A 96 -20.97 13.61 9.59
C LYS A 96 -21.51 12.70 10.69
N LEU A 97 -20.95 11.50 10.84
CA LEU A 97 -21.39 10.53 11.85
C LEU A 97 -21.03 10.94 13.29
N ALA A 98 -19.97 11.71 13.48
CA ALA A 98 -19.54 12.22 14.77
C ALA A 98 -20.25 13.53 15.19
N THR A 99 -21.31 13.94 14.48
CA THR A 99 -22.09 15.15 14.82
C THR A 99 -22.70 15.00 16.21
N GLY A 100 -22.47 15.98 17.08
CA GLY A 100 -22.94 15.97 18.47
C GLY A 100 -22.18 15.05 19.42
N ALA A 101 -21.27 14.20 18.94
CA ALA A 101 -20.47 13.34 19.80
C ALA A 101 -19.48 14.15 20.64
N THR A 102 -19.38 13.87 21.94
CA THR A 102 -18.40 14.49 22.85
C THR A 102 -17.07 13.73 22.87
N THR A 103 -17.07 12.45 22.46
CA THR A 103 -15.89 11.60 22.33
C THR A 103 -15.94 10.83 21.02
N LEU A 104 -14.80 10.74 20.31
CA LEU A 104 -14.65 9.99 19.07
C LEU A 104 -13.42 9.08 19.18
N HIS A 105 -13.60 7.78 18.91
CA HIS A 105 -12.50 6.83 18.80
C HIS A 105 -12.44 6.24 17.39
N ILE A 106 -11.29 6.40 16.74
CA ILE A 106 -11.01 5.85 15.41
C ILE A 106 -10.04 4.67 15.56
N VAL A 107 -10.34 3.57 14.89
CA VAL A 107 -9.44 2.42 14.73
C VAL A 107 -9.04 2.35 13.27
N ASP A 108 -7.75 2.54 12.99
CA ASP A 108 -7.20 2.62 11.64
C ASP A 108 -6.30 1.42 11.35
N PHE A 109 -6.75 0.56 10.43
CA PHE A 109 -6.00 -0.60 9.95
C PHE A 109 -5.14 -0.19 8.75
N GLY A 110 -3.81 -0.27 8.91
CA GLY A 110 -2.85 0.20 7.94
C GLY A 110 -2.56 1.70 8.07
N ILE A 111 -2.45 2.21 9.30
CA ILE A 111 -2.27 3.64 9.58
C ILE A 111 -1.03 4.24 8.89
N LEU A 112 0.02 3.44 8.67
CA LEU A 112 1.32 3.90 8.19
C LEU A 112 1.77 5.15 8.99
N TYR A 113 2.00 6.27 8.29
CA TYR A 113 2.39 7.56 8.89
C TYR A 113 1.20 8.46 9.27
N GLY A 114 -0.04 7.97 9.18
CA GLY A 114 -1.22 8.70 9.63
C GLY A 114 -1.59 9.92 8.76
N PHE A 115 -1.14 9.99 7.50
CA PHE A 115 -1.32 11.16 6.62
C PHE A 115 -2.79 11.57 6.37
N GLN A 116 -3.76 10.71 6.67
CA GLN A 116 -5.19 11.03 6.57
C GLN A 116 -5.68 11.95 7.71
N TRP A 117 -5.13 11.78 8.91
CA TRP A 117 -5.71 12.29 10.14
C TRP A 117 -5.55 13.80 10.37
N PRO A 118 -4.47 14.48 9.92
CA PRO A 118 -4.36 15.93 10.08
C PRO A 118 -5.56 16.72 9.53
N CYS A 119 -6.04 16.36 8.33
CA CYS A 119 -7.21 17.02 7.73
C CYS A 119 -8.51 16.74 8.52
N LEU A 120 -8.65 15.56 9.13
CA LEU A 120 -9.79 15.24 9.98
C LEU A 120 -9.73 16.04 11.30
N ILE A 121 -8.56 16.09 11.92
CA ILE A 121 -8.34 16.83 13.18
C ILE A 121 -8.71 18.30 12.99
N GLN A 122 -8.27 18.91 11.88
CA GLN A 122 -8.66 20.27 11.53
C GLN A 122 -10.19 20.41 11.40
N ALA A 123 -10.84 19.55 10.60
CA ALA A 123 -12.29 19.60 10.41
C ALA A 123 -13.08 19.40 11.71
N LEU A 124 -12.59 18.56 12.64
CA LEU A 124 -13.20 18.37 13.96
C LEU A 124 -13.00 19.58 14.87
N SER A 125 -11.89 20.32 14.74
CA SER A 125 -11.62 21.52 15.53
C SER A 125 -12.52 22.70 15.16
N GLU A 126 -12.95 22.75 13.90
CA GLU A 126 -13.83 23.79 13.35
C GLU A 126 -15.32 23.51 13.60
N ARG A 127 -15.65 22.39 14.28
CA ARG A 127 -17.03 21.98 14.55
C ARG A 127 -17.73 22.99 15.48
N PRO A 128 -18.99 23.36 15.21
CA PRO A 128 -19.82 24.12 16.16
C PRO A 128 -19.92 23.39 17.50
N GLY A 129 -19.74 24.11 18.61
CA GLY A 129 -19.69 23.53 19.97
C GLY A 129 -18.33 22.90 20.36
N GLY A 130 -17.32 23.01 19.49
CA GLY A 130 -15.95 22.60 19.77
C GLY A 130 -15.62 21.14 19.41
N PRO A 131 -14.33 20.78 19.46
CA PRO A 131 -13.86 19.45 19.10
C PRO A 131 -14.30 18.39 20.12
N PRO A 132 -14.55 17.15 19.68
CA PRO A 132 -14.69 16.02 20.59
C PRO A 132 -13.35 15.65 21.23
N LYS A 133 -13.38 14.92 22.34
CA LYS A 133 -12.21 14.15 22.79
C LYS A 133 -11.89 13.08 21.75
N LEU A 134 -10.77 13.24 21.05
CA LEU A 134 -10.35 12.34 19.98
C LEU A 134 -9.32 11.31 20.47
N ARG A 135 -9.55 10.05 20.13
CA ARG A 135 -8.58 8.96 20.25
C ARG A 135 -8.42 8.28 18.90
N ILE A 136 -7.18 8.02 18.49
CA ILE A 136 -6.87 7.26 17.26
C ILE A 136 -5.99 6.08 17.66
N THR A 137 -6.43 4.88 17.30
CA THR A 137 -5.66 3.65 17.44
C THR A 137 -5.22 3.21 16.05
N GLY A 138 -3.94 3.36 15.76
CA GLY A 138 -3.34 2.89 14.51
C GLY A 138 -2.81 1.47 14.66
N ILE A 139 -3.22 0.59 13.75
CA ILE A 139 -2.73 -0.77 13.60
C ILE A 139 -1.87 -0.78 12.33
N ASP A 140 -0.58 -1.01 12.47
CA ASP A 140 0.35 -1.08 11.33
C ASP A 140 0.67 -2.54 10.97
N PHE A 141 1.35 -2.75 9.85
CA PHE A 141 1.82 -4.08 9.48
C PHE A 141 2.72 -4.67 10.58
N PRO A 142 2.61 -5.99 10.85
CA PRO A 142 3.46 -6.63 11.84
C PRO A 142 4.92 -6.48 11.42
N GLN A 143 5.74 -5.89 12.29
CA GLN A 143 7.17 -5.88 12.08
C GLN A 143 7.76 -7.24 12.51
N PRO A 144 8.62 -7.86 11.69
CA PRO A 144 9.34 -9.05 12.10
C PRO A 144 10.31 -8.75 13.25
N GLY A 145 10.22 -9.55 14.31
CA GLY A 145 11.11 -9.51 15.48
C GLY A 145 10.61 -8.62 16.63
N PHE A 146 11.08 -8.91 17.84
CA PHE A 146 10.78 -8.11 19.04
C PHE A 146 11.61 -6.81 19.01
N ARG A 147 10.94 -5.66 18.85
CA ARG A 147 11.59 -4.35 18.76
C ARG A 147 10.97 -3.36 19.75
N PRO A 148 11.28 -3.47 21.05
CA PRO A 148 10.69 -2.61 22.08
C PRO A 148 11.17 -1.15 22.03
N ALA A 149 12.23 -0.84 21.26
CA ALA A 149 12.87 0.47 21.22
C ALA A 149 12.73 1.24 19.89
N GLU A 150 12.09 0.67 18.86
CA GLU A 150 11.86 1.38 17.58
C GLU A 150 10.48 2.05 17.61
N ARG A 151 10.42 3.29 18.15
CA ARG A 151 9.43 4.33 17.87
C ARG A 151 10.06 5.71 17.97
#